data_AF-A0A239A4L0-F1
#
_entry.id   AF-A0A239A4L0-F1
#
_cell.length_a   1.000
_cell.length_b   1.000
_cell.length_c   1.000
_cell.angle_alpha   90.00
_cell.angle_beta   90.00
_cell.angle_gamma   90.00
#
_symmetry.space_group_name_H-M   'P 1'
#
loop_
_entity.id
_entity.type
_entity.pdbx_description
1 polymer ?
#
loop_
_entity_poly.entity_id
_entity_poly.type
_entity_poly.pdbx_seq_one_letter_code
_entity_poly.pdbx_strand_id
1 'polypeptide(L)'
;TEMPGLMALRTEFGEEKPLKGSRIVGSLHMTIQTAVLIETLVALGADVRWASCNIFSTQDHAAAAIAAGGTPVFAIKGQTLVEHWDYLDRSFQFPEGANLILDDGGDATLYVLLGARVEAGETDLIEVPTSEEEEAIFAQIKKRMAETPGWFTKTKAAIKGVSEETTTGVHRLYDLHKKGLLPFPAINVNDSVTKSKFDNKYGCKESLVDGIRRATDTMMAGKVAVVCGYGDVGKGSAASLRGAGARVKVTEVDPICALQAAMDGFEVVLLEDVLSSADIFITTTGNKDVIRIEHIREMKDMAIVGNIGHFDNEIQVAALKNHKWTNIKDQVDMIEMPNGHRIILLSEGRLLNLGNATGHPSFVMSASFTNQVLAQIELWTKGDEYGNGVYILPKHLDEKVARLHLDRIG
;
A
#
# COMPACT_ATOMS: atom_id res chain seq x y z
N THR A 1 10.71 14.84 -14.44
CA THR A 1 9.95 15.18 -15.67
C THR A 1 8.60 14.50 -15.71
N GLU A 2 8.50 13.23 -15.32
CA GLU A 2 7.22 12.49 -15.29
C GLU A 2 6.29 12.84 -14.13
N MET A 3 6.66 13.75 -13.23
CA MET A 3 5.82 14.11 -12.07
C MET A 3 5.44 15.60 -12.09
N PRO A 4 4.68 16.05 -13.10
CA PRO A 4 4.41 17.47 -13.31
C PRO A 4 3.64 18.10 -12.14
N GLY A 5 2.72 17.36 -11.50
CA GLY A 5 1.98 17.84 -10.34
C GLY A 5 2.88 18.22 -9.17
N LEU A 6 3.80 17.33 -8.77
CA LEU A 6 4.77 17.62 -7.71
C LEU A 6 5.69 18.79 -8.06
N MET A 7 6.16 18.87 -9.32
CA MET A 7 7.02 20.00 -9.75
C MET A 7 6.27 21.33 -9.73
N ALA A 8 4.99 21.32 -10.10
CA ALA A 8 4.15 22.51 -10.01
C ALA A 8 3.95 22.96 -8.56
N LEU A 9 3.71 22.04 -7.62
CA LEU A 9 3.60 22.38 -6.20
C LEU A 9 4.91 22.95 -5.64
N ARG A 10 6.08 22.44 -6.05
CA ARG A 10 7.37 23.04 -5.67
C ARG A 10 7.51 24.47 -6.19
N THR A 11 7.05 24.72 -7.41
CA THR A 11 7.10 26.07 -8.02
C THR A 11 6.13 27.03 -7.32
N GLU A 12 4.92 26.57 -7.02
CA GLU A 12 3.87 27.37 -6.40
C GLU A 12 4.15 27.68 -4.93
N PHE A 13 4.58 26.68 -4.16
CA PHE A 13 4.68 26.79 -2.69
C PHE A 13 6.12 26.82 -2.15
N GLY A 14 7.14 26.69 -3.00
CA GLY A 14 8.54 26.59 -2.56
C GLY A 14 9.07 27.85 -1.86
N GLU A 15 8.59 29.04 -2.24
CA GLU A 15 8.96 30.29 -1.57
C GLU A 15 8.21 30.50 -0.26
N GLU A 16 6.91 30.21 -0.25
CA GLU A 16 6.04 30.34 0.93
C GLU A 16 6.43 29.36 2.05
N LYS A 17 6.90 28.16 1.67
CA LYS A 17 7.24 27.06 2.58
C LYS A 17 6.10 26.76 3.57
N PRO A 18 4.90 26.40 3.09
CA PRO A 18 3.73 26.24 3.94
C PRO A 18 3.90 25.17 5.01
N LEU A 19 4.78 24.18 4.79
CA LEU A 19 5.05 23.08 5.72
C LEU A 19 6.15 23.41 6.74
N LYS A 20 6.63 24.65 6.80
CA LYS A 20 7.67 25.04 7.75
C LYS A 20 7.24 24.71 9.19
N GLY A 21 8.06 23.90 9.87
CA GLY A 21 7.84 23.48 11.25
C GLY A 21 7.03 22.17 11.40
N SER A 22 6.54 21.60 10.29
CA SER A 22 5.99 20.25 10.29
C SER A 22 7.13 19.22 10.41
N ARG A 23 6.82 18.10 11.08
CA ARG A 23 7.69 16.95 11.33
C ARG A 23 6.92 15.71 10.93
N ILE A 24 7.05 15.36 9.65
CA ILE A 24 6.22 14.36 8.96
C ILE A 24 6.89 13.00 9.06
N VAL A 25 6.17 12.05 9.66
CA VAL A 25 6.48 10.63 9.58
C VAL A 25 5.83 10.07 8.33
N GLY A 26 6.64 9.58 7.40
CA GLY A 26 6.13 8.85 6.23
C GLY A 26 6.24 7.34 6.42
N SER A 27 5.13 6.63 6.23
CA SER A 27 5.06 5.18 6.11
C SER A 27 4.44 4.83 4.77
N LEU A 28 5.29 4.74 3.75
CA LEU A 28 4.88 4.53 2.36
C LEU A 28 6.03 3.87 1.60
N HIS A 29 5.72 2.97 0.66
CA HIS A 29 6.67 2.30 -0.23
C HIS A 29 7.87 3.19 -0.60
N MET A 30 9.10 2.82 -0.22
CA MET A 30 10.29 3.65 -0.46
C MET A 30 10.81 3.47 -1.90
N THR A 31 10.14 4.12 -2.85
CA THR A 31 10.41 4.05 -4.30
C THR A 31 11.03 5.35 -4.84
N ILE A 32 11.45 5.35 -6.11
CA ILE A 32 11.86 6.59 -6.81
C ILE A 32 10.73 7.62 -6.84
N GLN A 33 9.48 7.20 -6.97
CA GLN A 33 8.34 8.10 -6.97
C GLN A 33 8.21 8.77 -5.60
N THR A 34 8.35 7.99 -4.53
CA THR A 34 8.29 8.46 -3.14
C THR A 34 9.46 9.38 -2.82
N ALA A 35 10.63 9.13 -3.38
CA ALA A 35 11.77 10.05 -3.27
C ALA A 35 11.41 11.47 -3.77
N VAL A 36 10.69 11.59 -4.89
CA VAL A 36 10.23 12.89 -5.40
C VAL A 36 9.17 13.53 -4.48
N LEU A 37 8.30 12.73 -3.87
CA LEU A 37 7.36 13.21 -2.84
C LEU A 37 8.11 13.76 -1.62
N ILE A 38 9.05 12.99 -1.06
CA ILE A 38 9.88 13.39 0.10
C ILE A 38 10.57 14.71 -0.16
N GLU A 39 11.29 14.82 -1.27
CA GLU A 39 11.97 16.06 -1.64
C GLU A 39 11.00 17.23 -1.88
N THR A 40 9.76 16.96 -2.31
CA THR A 40 8.72 17.99 -2.45
C THR A 40 8.30 18.49 -1.06
N LEU A 41 8.02 17.60 -0.11
CA LEU A 41 7.69 17.98 1.27
C LEU A 41 8.81 18.82 1.90
N VAL A 42 10.07 18.39 1.72
CA VAL A 42 11.25 19.14 2.20
C VAL A 42 11.38 20.50 1.51
N ALA A 43 11.19 20.59 0.20
CA ALA A 43 11.22 21.86 -0.54
C ALA A 43 10.14 22.84 -0.04
N LEU A 44 9.00 22.32 0.42
CA LEU A 44 7.90 23.07 1.02
C LEU A 44 8.11 23.37 2.53
N GLY A 45 9.25 22.99 3.11
CA GLY A 45 9.68 23.36 4.45
C GLY A 45 9.49 22.32 5.54
N ALA A 46 9.02 21.11 5.22
CA ALA A 46 8.86 20.02 6.18
C ALA A 46 10.22 19.44 6.64
N ASP A 47 10.29 19.03 7.90
CA ASP A 47 11.26 18.03 8.37
C ASP A 47 10.63 16.65 8.24
N VAL A 48 11.35 15.69 7.66
CA VAL A 48 10.78 14.42 7.18
C VAL A 48 11.64 13.26 7.66
N ARG A 49 11.00 12.18 8.09
CA ARG A 49 11.62 10.88 8.37
C ARG A 49 10.75 9.79 7.78
N TRP A 50 11.36 8.77 7.18
CA TRP A 50 10.62 7.83 6.34
C TRP A 50 10.93 6.37 6.66
N ALA A 51 9.89 5.54 6.61
CA ALA A 51 9.96 4.08 6.57
C ALA A 51 9.08 3.55 5.43
N SER A 52 9.39 2.36 4.92
CA SER A 52 8.56 1.70 3.91
C SER A 52 7.39 0.97 4.58
N CYS A 53 6.18 1.08 4.02
CA CYS A 53 5.00 0.33 4.49
C CYS A 53 4.98 -1.14 4.03
N ASN A 54 5.97 -1.61 3.27
CA ASN A 54 6.03 -3.01 2.85
C ASN A 54 7.47 -3.51 2.66
N ILE A 55 7.73 -4.71 3.19
CA ILE A 55 9.06 -5.33 3.26
C ILE A 55 9.74 -5.59 1.91
N PHE A 56 8.99 -5.69 0.81
CA PHE A 56 9.56 -5.97 -0.53
C PHE A 56 9.48 -4.80 -1.52
N SER A 57 8.84 -3.70 -1.12
CA SER A 57 8.53 -2.59 -2.02
C SER A 57 9.65 -1.56 -2.18
N THR A 58 10.61 -1.56 -1.26
CA THR A 58 11.72 -0.60 -1.28
C THR A 58 12.55 -0.74 -2.56
N GLN A 59 12.96 0.40 -3.12
CA GLN A 59 14.00 0.50 -4.13
C GLN A 59 15.25 1.06 -3.45
N ASP A 60 16.23 0.20 -3.16
CA ASP A 60 17.37 0.58 -2.31
C ASP A 60 18.16 1.79 -2.83
N HIS A 61 18.25 1.95 -4.16
CA HIS A 61 18.89 3.11 -4.78
C HIS A 61 18.09 4.41 -4.57
N ALA A 62 16.76 4.34 -4.46
CA ALA A 62 15.92 5.49 -4.08
C ALA A 62 16.12 5.85 -2.60
N ALA A 63 16.10 4.84 -1.72
CA ALA A 63 16.36 5.02 -0.29
C ALA A 63 17.75 5.63 -0.04
N ALA A 64 18.77 5.12 -0.73
CA ALA A 64 20.14 5.64 -0.65
C ALA A 64 20.26 7.09 -1.14
N ALA A 65 19.57 7.46 -2.23
CA ALA A 65 19.59 8.83 -2.75
C ALA A 65 18.96 9.83 -1.77
N ILE A 66 17.83 9.48 -1.15
CA ILE A 66 17.18 10.33 -0.13
C ILE A 66 18.04 10.43 1.14
N ALA A 67 18.61 9.31 1.60
CA ALA A 67 19.52 9.31 2.74
C ALA A 67 20.77 10.18 2.49
N ALA A 68 21.35 10.10 1.29
CA ALA A 68 22.48 10.96 0.89
C ALA A 68 22.10 12.45 0.81
N GLY A 69 20.83 12.76 0.53
CA GLY A 69 20.26 14.10 0.60
C GLY A 69 20.04 14.65 2.02
N GLY A 70 20.27 13.82 3.06
CA GLY A 70 20.18 14.20 4.47
C GLY A 70 18.86 13.88 5.16
N THR A 71 17.86 13.39 4.43
CA THR A 71 16.58 12.94 5.02
C THR A 71 16.73 11.53 5.61
N PRO A 72 16.43 11.30 6.90
CA PRO A 72 16.50 9.96 7.49
C PRO A 72 15.50 8.98 6.86
N VAL A 73 16.02 7.88 6.31
CA VAL A 73 15.23 6.79 5.71
C VAL A 73 15.62 5.46 6.35
N PHE A 74 14.60 4.68 6.74
CA PHE A 74 14.72 3.36 7.35
C PHE A 74 13.95 2.36 6.48
N ALA A 75 14.54 1.95 5.37
CA ALA A 75 13.90 1.07 4.41
C ALA A 75 14.95 0.31 3.60
N ILE A 76 14.82 -1.02 3.57
CA ILE A 76 15.66 -1.92 2.78
C ILE A 76 14.76 -2.97 2.12
N LYS A 77 14.98 -3.30 0.85
CA LYS A 77 14.23 -4.36 0.18
C LYS A 77 14.57 -5.72 0.80
N GLY A 78 13.55 -6.47 1.19
CA GLY A 78 13.70 -7.77 1.86
C GLY A 78 13.96 -7.67 3.36
N GLN A 79 13.75 -6.50 3.99
CA GLN A 79 13.81 -6.36 5.44
C GLN A 79 12.83 -7.34 6.13
N THR A 80 13.21 -7.86 7.29
CA THR A 80 12.35 -8.75 8.09
C THR A 80 11.18 -7.96 8.69
N LEU A 81 10.14 -8.66 9.18
CA LEU A 81 9.03 -8.03 9.90
C LEU A 81 9.50 -7.31 11.18
N VAL A 82 10.49 -7.86 11.89
CA VAL A 82 11.07 -7.23 13.07
C VAL A 82 11.78 -5.92 12.71
N GLU A 83 12.59 -5.93 11.64
CA GLU A 83 13.22 -4.72 11.12
C GLU A 83 12.18 -3.71 10.63
N HIS A 84 11.10 -4.15 10.00
CA HIS A 84 10.04 -3.27 9.53
C HIS A 84 9.42 -2.43 10.63
N TRP A 85 9.02 -3.06 11.74
CA TRP A 85 8.45 -2.32 12.87
C TRP A 85 9.49 -1.49 13.63
N ASP A 86 10.75 -1.95 13.72
CA ASP A 86 11.86 -1.13 14.27
C ASP A 86 12.11 0.12 13.41
N TYR A 87 12.09 -0.01 12.09
CA TYR A 87 12.30 1.08 11.14
C TYR A 87 11.17 2.09 11.19
N LEU A 88 9.92 1.63 11.28
CA LEU A 88 8.77 2.49 11.49
C LEU A 88 8.90 3.25 12.80
N ASP A 89 9.22 2.59 13.91
CA ASP A 89 9.47 3.26 15.19
C ASP A 89 10.58 4.33 15.11
N ARG A 90 11.70 4.02 14.43
CA ARG A 90 12.81 4.96 14.20
C ARG A 90 12.42 6.19 13.38
N SER A 91 11.43 6.06 12.49
CA SER A 91 10.90 7.18 11.71
C SER A 91 10.19 8.21 12.60
N PHE A 92 9.60 7.81 13.73
CA PHE A 92 8.98 8.74 14.69
C PHE A 92 9.98 9.50 15.58
N GLN A 93 11.26 9.12 15.61
CA GLN A 93 12.27 9.66 16.54
C GLN A 93 12.84 11.01 16.09
N PHE A 94 11.96 12.02 15.99
CA PHE A 94 12.33 13.43 15.90
C PHE A 94 12.74 13.95 17.27
N PRO A 95 13.76 14.83 17.39
CA PRO A 95 14.15 15.41 18.68
C PRO A 95 12.99 16.13 19.39
N GLU A 96 12.12 16.83 18.64
CA GLU A 96 10.95 17.53 19.15
C GLU A 96 9.63 16.71 19.06
N GLY A 97 9.71 15.46 18.59
CA GLY A 97 8.57 14.56 18.35
C GLY A 97 7.79 14.84 17.07
N ALA A 98 7.29 13.79 16.41
CA ALA A 98 6.48 13.91 15.19
C ALA A 98 5.18 14.71 15.42
N ASN A 99 4.66 15.37 14.37
CA ASN A 99 3.40 16.10 14.45
C ASN A 99 2.45 15.88 13.27
N LEU A 100 2.87 15.18 12.22
CA LEU A 100 2.01 14.73 11.12
C LEU A 100 2.41 13.33 10.70
N ILE A 101 1.43 12.58 10.19
CA ILE A 101 1.63 11.27 9.58
C ILE A 101 1.21 11.36 8.11
N LEU A 102 2.01 10.77 7.23
CA LEU A 102 1.66 10.45 5.85
C LEU A 102 1.74 8.92 5.73
N ASP A 103 0.58 8.29 5.57
CA ASP A 103 0.41 6.84 5.73
C ASP A 103 -0.11 6.20 4.43
N ASP A 104 0.32 4.97 4.21
CA ASP A 104 -0.12 4.07 3.15
C ASP A 104 -0.32 2.69 3.79
N GLY A 105 -1.58 2.38 4.09
CA GLY A 105 -1.99 1.14 4.78
C GLY A 105 -2.40 1.32 6.22
N GLY A 106 -2.03 2.44 6.84
CA GLY A 106 -2.42 2.79 8.19
C GLY A 106 -1.51 2.23 9.28
N ASP A 107 -0.30 1.73 8.94
CA ASP A 107 0.58 1.08 9.92
C ASP A 107 1.24 2.08 10.88
N ALA A 108 1.60 3.29 10.41
CA ALA A 108 2.10 4.34 11.28
C ALA A 108 1.03 4.79 12.28
N THR A 109 -0.19 4.95 11.79
CA THR A 109 -1.36 5.29 12.60
C THR A 109 -1.69 4.17 13.60
N LEU A 110 -1.70 2.91 13.15
CA LEU A 110 -1.93 1.73 13.97
C LEU A 110 -0.90 1.66 15.10
N TYR A 111 0.39 1.81 14.79
CA TYR A 111 1.48 1.73 15.76
C TYR A 111 1.28 2.72 16.91
N VAL A 112 1.00 4.00 16.58
CA VAL A 112 0.80 5.04 17.59
C VAL A 112 -0.45 4.80 18.43
N LEU A 113 -1.58 4.49 17.79
CA LEU A 113 -2.86 4.37 18.48
C LEU A 113 -2.96 3.08 19.30
N LEU A 114 -2.45 1.96 18.79
CA LEU A 114 -2.41 0.70 19.52
C LEU A 114 -1.51 0.81 20.75
N GLY A 115 -0.28 1.31 20.57
CA GLY A 115 0.65 1.51 21.69
C GLY A 115 0.10 2.45 22.77
N ALA A 116 -0.58 3.54 22.38
CA ALA A 116 -1.16 4.48 23.33
C ALA A 116 -2.34 3.88 24.13
N ARG A 117 -3.07 2.92 23.56
CA ARG A 117 -4.14 2.19 24.27
C ARG A 117 -3.56 1.18 25.26
N VAL A 118 -2.50 0.48 24.87
CA VAL A 118 -1.76 -0.42 25.77
C VAL A 118 -1.16 0.38 26.93
N GLU A 119 -0.54 1.54 26.69
CA GLU A 119 -0.07 2.44 27.75
C GLU A 119 -1.19 2.94 28.67
N ALA A 120 -2.42 3.05 28.17
CA ALA A 120 -3.61 3.42 28.95
C ALA A 120 -4.20 2.24 29.76
N GLY A 121 -3.59 1.05 29.69
CA GLY A 121 -3.98 -0.12 30.48
C GLY A 121 -4.73 -1.21 29.69
N GLU A 122 -4.97 -1.03 28.39
CA GLU A 122 -5.56 -2.08 27.53
C GLU A 122 -4.49 -3.11 27.11
N THR A 123 -3.81 -3.75 28.08
CA THR A 123 -2.66 -4.63 27.82
C THR A 123 -3.02 -5.86 27.01
N ASP A 124 -4.24 -6.38 27.18
CA ASP A 124 -4.73 -7.59 26.50
C ASP A 124 -4.71 -7.48 24.97
N LEU A 125 -4.65 -6.26 24.41
CA LEU A 125 -4.60 -6.01 22.96
C LEU A 125 -3.36 -6.59 22.28
N ILE A 126 -2.27 -6.83 23.03
CA ILE A 126 -0.98 -7.27 22.48
C ILE A 126 -0.41 -8.53 23.16
N GLU A 127 -1.26 -9.29 23.84
CA GLU A 127 -0.84 -10.51 24.53
C GLU A 127 -0.87 -11.76 23.64
N VAL A 128 -1.85 -11.85 22.74
CA VAL A 128 -2.04 -13.04 21.89
C VAL A 128 -1.94 -12.65 20.43
N PRO A 129 -0.76 -12.77 19.79
CA PRO A 129 -0.63 -12.56 18.35
C PRO A 129 -1.34 -13.67 17.57
N THR A 130 -2.00 -13.29 16.49
CA THR A 130 -2.71 -14.19 15.56
C THR A 130 -2.01 -14.32 14.20
N SER A 131 -0.92 -13.57 14.00
CA SER A 131 -0.08 -13.62 12.80
C SER A 131 1.38 -13.30 13.14
N GLU A 132 2.31 -13.63 12.24
CA GLU A 132 3.73 -13.26 12.35
C GLU A 132 3.93 -11.74 12.37
N GLU A 133 3.06 -10.98 11.69
CA GLU A 133 3.08 -9.52 11.68
C GLU A 133 2.65 -8.94 13.03
N GLU A 134 1.60 -9.50 13.64
CA GLU A 134 1.18 -9.15 15.00
C GLU A 134 2.25 -9.48 16.05
N GLU A 135 2.95 -10.61 15.91
CA GLU A 135 4.07 -10.95 16.78
C GLU A 135 5.15 -9.86 16.75
N ALA A 136 5.51 -9.39 15.56
CA ALA A 136 6.54 -8.37 15.37
C ALA A 136 6.11 -6.99 15.91
N ILE A 137 4.90 -6.51 15.60
CA ILE A 137 4.42 -5.20 16.11
C ILE A 137 4.23 -5.23 17.63
N PHE A 138 3.70 -6.32 18.20
CA PHE A 138 3.50 -6.43 19.64
C PHE A 138 4.84 -6.42 20.38
N ALA A 139 5.84 -7.13 19.86
CA ALA A 139 7.19 -7.09 20.40
C ALA A 139 7.80 -5.68 20.32
N GLN A 140 7.62 -4.97 19.20
CA GLN A 140 8.12 -3.60 19.03
C GLN A 140 7.42 -2.60 19.97
N ILE A 141 6.10 -2.72 20.19
CA ILE A 141 5.37 -1.89 21.15
C ILE A 141 5.90 -2.12 22.57
N LYS A 142 6.05 -3.39 22.98
CA LYS A 142 6.62 -3.75 24.30
C LYS A 142 8.04 -3.17 24.47
N LYS A 143 8.88 -3.26 23.43
CA LYS A 143 10.23 -2.66 23.40
C LYS A 143 10.19 -1.14 23.61
N ARG A 144 9.42 -0.40 22.81
CA ARG A 144 9.32 1.07 22.92
C ARG A 144 8.76 1.52 24.26
N MET A 145 7.74 0.84 24.79
CA MET A 145 7.19 1.13 26.11
C MET A 145 8.21 0.93 27.23
N ALA A 146 9.06 -0.11 27.14
CA ALA A 146 10.12 -0.36 28.11
C ALA A 146 11.26 0.67 28.01
N GLU A 147 11.66 1.05 26.80
CA GLU A 147 12.72 2.05 26.56
C GLU A 147 12.29 3.47 26.95
N THR A 148 11.04 3.83 26.70
CA THR A 148 10.56 5.21 26.87
C THR A 148 9.09 5.22 27.31
N PRO A 149 8.79 4.93 28.59
CA PRO A 149 7.42 4.87 29.09
C PRO A 149 6.64 6.16 28.85
N GLY A 150 5.42 6.06 28.32
CA GLY A 150 4.55 7.21 28.01
C GLY A 150 4.80 7.84 26.64
N TRP A 151 5.72 7.27 25.85
CA TRP A 151 6.06 7.77 24.51
C TRP A 151 4.88 7.72 23.55
N PHE A 152 4.08 6.64 23.56
CA PHE A 152 2.95 6.53 22.63
C PHE A 152 1.86 7.55 22.96
N THR A 153 1.54 7.72 24.25
CA THR A 153 0.57 8.70 24.73
C THR A 153 0.98 10.12 24.36
N LYS A 154 2.25 10.46 24.57
CA LYS A 154 2.81 11.76 24.18
C LYS A 154 2.78 11.97 22.66
N THR A 155 3.16 10.95 21.89
CA THR A 155 3.19 11.00 20.42
C THR A 155 1.78 11.17 19.86
N LYS A 156 0.82 10.37 20.31
CA LYS A 156 -0.61 10.49 19.95
C LYS A 156 -1.14 11.91 20.15
N ALA A 157 -0.78 12.55 21.27
CA ALA A 157 -1.22 13.91 21.58
C ALA A 157 -0.52 14.99 20.73
N ALA A 158 0.64 14.70 20.15
CA ALA A 158 1.40 15.64 19.32
C ALA A 158 1.00 15.60 17.84
N ILE A 159 0.43 14.49 17.36
CA ILE A 159 -0.04 14.36 15.98
C ILE A 159 -1.24 15.28 15.74
N LYS A 160 -1.09 16.18 14.77
CA LYS A 160 -2.13 17.11 14.31
C LYS A 160 -3.06 16.50 13.26
N GLY A 161 -2.62 15.45 12.58
CA GLY A 161 -3.42 14.75 11.58
C GLY A 161 -2.65 13.72 10.78
N VAL A 162 -3.40 12.95 9.99
CA VAL A 162 -2.87 11.94 9.06
C VAL A 162 -3.48 12.09 7.67
N SER A 163 -2.70 11.90 6.62
CA SER A 163 -3.22 11.66 5.27
C SER A 163 -2.97 10.20 4.87
N GLU A 164 -4.00 9.51 4.41
CA GLU A 164 -3.95 8.07 4.11
C GLU A 164 -4.26 7.78 2.65
N GLU A 165 -3.38 7.03 2.00
CA GLU A 165 -3.38 6.82 0.56
C GLU A 165 -4.28 5.68 0.08
N THR A 166 -4.50 4.65 0.90
CA THR A 166 -5.05 3.37 0.41
C THR A 166 -6.44 3.08 0.93
N THR A 167 -7.21 2.32 0.14
CA THR A 167 -8.54 1.81 0.54
C THR A 167 -8.48 1.12 1.91
N THR A 168 -7.45 0.31 2.16
CA THR A 168 -7.31 -0.46 3.39
C THR A 168 -7.04 0.41 4.61
N GLY A 169 -6.09 1.35 4.52
CA GLY A 169 -5.84 2.30 5.60
C GLY A 169 -7.05 3.21 5.84
N VAL A 170 -7.74 3.64 4.78
CA VAL A 170 -8.98 4.42 4.89
C VAL A 170 -10.07 3.65 5.63
N HIS A 171 -10.26 2.36 5.35
CA HIS A 171 -11.19 1.52 6.13
C HIS A 171 -10.82 1.45 7.61
N ARG A 172 -9.53 1.30 7.94
CA ARG A 172 -9.04 1.36 9.33
C ARG A 172 -9.38 2.70 9.99
N LEU A 173 -9.22 3.81 9.28
CA LEU A 173 -9.57 5.16 9.79
C LEU A 173 -11.08 5.33 10.02
N TYR A 174 -11.93 4.88 9.09
CA TYR A 174 -13.38 4.92 9.28
C TYR A 174 -13.82 4.06 10.46
N ASP A 175 -13.21 2.89 10.66
CA ASP A 175 -13.50 2.03 11.81
C ASP A 175 -13.08 2.68 13.13
N LEU A 176 -11.91 3.33 13.18
CA LEU A 176 -11.46 4.10 14.33
C LEU A 176 -12.43 5.26 14.63
N HIS A 177 -12.84 6.00 13.61
CA HIS A 177 -13.78 7.10 13.76
C HIS A 177 -15.14 6.63 14.28
N LYS A 178 -15.70 5.55 13.70
CA LYS A 178 -16.97 4.94 14.13
C LYS A 178 -16.95 4.48 15.59
N LYS A 179 -15.78 4.04 16.07
CA LYS A 179 -15.57 3.62 17.47
C LYS A 179 -15.21 4.79 18.41
N GLY A 180 -15.09 6.02 17.91
CA GLY A 180 -14.65 7.17 18.70
C GLY A 180 -13.17 7.12 19.12
N LEU A 181 -12.35 6.34 18.41
CA LEU A 181 -10.94 6.08 18.71
C LEU A 181 -9.96 6.90 17.86
N LEU A 182 -10.45 7.69 16.89
CA LEU A 182 -9.63 8.56 16.06
C LEU A 182 -9.41 9.92 16.77
N PRO A 183 -8.19 10.27 17.23
CA PRO A 183 -7.98 11.41 18.11
C PRO A 183 -7.56 12.71 17.38
N PHE A 184 -7.39 12.67 16.06
CA PHE A 184 -6.99 13.79 15.21
C PHE A 184 -7.71 13.71 13.84
N PRO A 185 -7.80 14.79 13.05
CA PRO A 185 -8.35 14.74 11.71
C PRO A 185 -7.54 13.85 10.77
N ALA A 186 -8.23 13.15 9.88
CA ALA A 186 -7.64 12.33 8.84
C ALA A 186 -8.15 12.75 7.46
N ILE A 187 -7.26 12.84 6.47
CA ILE A 187 -7.64 13.04 5.07
C ILE A 187 -7.52 11.70 4.33
N ASN A 188 -8.66 11.22 3.86
CA ASN A 188 -8.79 10.14 2.90
C ASN A 188 -8.35 10.65 1.53
N VAL A 189 -7.09 10.40 1.18
CA VAL A 189 -6.52 10.73 -0.12
C VAL A 189 -6.98 9.72 -1.16
N ASN A 190 -7.19 8.46 -0.77
CA ASN A 190 -7.61 7.38 -1.65
C ASN A 190 -8.83 7.74 -2.50
N ASP A 191 -9.86 8.32 -1.87
CA ASP A 191 -11.16 8.59 -2.50
C ASP A 191 -11.19 9.90 -3.30
N SER A 192 -10.08 10.61 -3.40
CA SER A 192 -9.93 11.64 -4.43
C SER A 192 -10.06 10.97 -5.80
N VAL A 193 -10.77 11.60 -6.74
CA VAL A 193 -11.02 11.04 -8.08
C VAL A 193 -9.70 10.88 -8.82
N THR A 194 -8.81 11.87 -8.74
CA THR A 194 -7.45 11.82 -9.31
C THR A 194 -6.51 10.82 -8.66
N LYS A 195 -6.91 10.21 -7.52
CA LYS A 195 -6.24 9.06 -6.92
C LYS A 195 -6.94 7.78 -7.36
N SER A 196 -8.10 7.46 -6.79
CA SER A 196 -8.81 6.19 -7.00
C SER A 196 -9.00 5.81 -8.47
N LYS A 197 -9.41 6.75 -9.33
CA LYS A 197 -9.70 6.47 -10.75
C LYS A 197 -8.47 6.49 -11.65
N PHE A 198 -7.31 6.84 -11.11
CA PHE A 198 -6.05 6.88 -11.85
C PHE A 198 -5.04 5.88 -11.33
N ASP A 199 -4.65 6.02 -10.08
CA ASP A 199 -3.66 5.16 -9.42
C ASP A 199 -4.11 3.70 -9.41
N ASN A 200 -5.22 3.42 -8.71
CA ASN A 200 -5.70 2.06 -8.52
C ASN A 200 -6.05 1.40 -9.87
N LYS A 201 -6.48 2.18 -10.88
CA LYS A 201 -6.87 1.66 -12.18
C LYS A 201 -5.72 1.62 -13.20
N TYR A 202 -5.18 2.77 -13.58
CA TYR A 202 -4.13 2.86 -14.61
C TYR A 202 -2.77 2.42 -14.06
N GLY A 203 -2.46 2.69 -12.80
CA GLY A 203 -1.22 2.20 -12.18
C GLY A 203 -1.15 0.68 -12.14
N CYS A 204 -2.23 0.01 -11.71
CA CYS A 204 -2.30 -1.45 -11.75
C CYS A 204 -2.35 -1.99 -13.19
N LYS A 205 -2.98 -1.26 -14.13
CA LYS A 205 -2.96 -1.61 -15.54
C LYS A 205 -1.54 -1.69 -16.11
N GLU A 206 -0.68 -0.76 -15.74
CA GLU A 206 0.71 -0.73 -16.22
C GLU A 206 1.61 -1.72 -15.46
N SER A 207 1.40 -1.88 -14.15
CA SER A 207 2.37 -2.56 -13.27
C SER A 207 2.09 -4.03 -12.97
N LEU A 208 0.85 -4.52 -13.13
CA LEU A 208 0.51 -5.91 -12.83
C LEU A 208 1.28 -6.88 -13.73
N VAL A 209 1.11 -6.75 -15.05
CA VAL A 209 1.77 -7.63 -16.03
C VAL A 209 3.28 -7.45 -16.00
N ASP A 210 3.80 -6.26 -15.68
CA ASP A 210 5.23 -6.03 -15.47
C ASP A 210 5.76 -6.91 -14.31
N GLY A 211 5.10 -6.89 -13.15
CA GLY A 211 5.44 -7.74 -12.01
C GLY A 211 5.45 -9.23 -12.36
N ILE A 212 4.40 -9.73 -13.01
CA ILE A 212 4.32 -11.14 -13.40
C ILE A 212 5.42 -11.51 -14.41
N ARG A 213 5.70 -10.63 -15.38
CA ARG A 213 6.74 -10.86 -16.40
C ARG A 213 8.13 -10.90 -15.79
N ARG A 214 8.50 -9.92 -14.97
CA ARG A 214 9.81 -9.93 -14.29
C ARG A 214 9.96 -11.13 -13.37
N ALA A 215 8.87 -11.58 -12.74
CA ALA A 215 8.89 -12.77 -11.90
C ALA A 215 9.10 -14.06 -12.69
N THR A 216 8.37 -14.26 -13.80
CA THR A 216 8.18 -15.59 -14.39
C THR A 216 8.55 -15.72 -15.87
N ASP A 217 8.76 -14.60 -16.56
CA ASP A 217 8.94 -14.52 -18.02
C ASP A 217 7.84 -15.26 -18.81
N THR A 218 6.67 -15.48 -18.19
CA THR A 218 5.62 -16.31 -18.77
C THR A 218 4.98 -15.65 -19.99
N MET A 219 4.65 -16.47 -20.99
CA MET A 219 3.83 -16.03 -22.12
C MET A 219 2.41 -15.72 -21.63
N MET A 220 1.94 -14.48 -21.80
CA MET A 220 0.57 -14.09 -21.44
C MET A 220 -0.46 -14.52 -22.49
N ALA A 221 -0.11 -14.42 -23.78
CA ALA A 221 -1.05 -14.68 -24.86
C ALA A 221 -1.55 -16.14 -24.82
N GLY A 222 -2.88 -16.31 -24.87
CA GLY A 222 -3.52 -17.62 -24.86
C GLY A 222 -3.70 -18.25 -23.48
N LYS A 223 -3.08 -17.71 -22.42
CA LYS A 223 -3.31 -18.15 -21.04
C LYS A 223 -4.67 -17.70 -20.52
N VAL A 224 -5.21 -18.44 -19.57
CA VAL A 224 -6.38 -18.05 -18.78
C VAL A 224 -5.91 -17.42 -17.48
N ALA A 225 -6.29 -16.16 -17.26
CA ALA A 225 -5.98 -15.42 -16.04
C ALA A 225 -7.27 -15.11 -15.28
N VAL A 226 -7.30 -15.38 -13.99
CA VAL A 226 -8.42 -15.11 -13.09
C VAL A 226 -8.07 -13.91 -12.23
N VAL A 227 -8.93 -12.89 -12.27
CA VAL A 227 -8.85 -11.70 -11.40
C VAL A 227 -9.94 -11.81 -10.35
N CYS A 228 -9.55 -11.94 -9.08
CA CYS A 228 -10.49 -12.00 -7.97
C CYS A 228 -10.77 -10.57 -7.46
N GLY A 229 -11.99 -10.10 -7.66
CA GLY A 229 -12.39 -8.71 -7.44
C GLY A 229 -12.35 -7.87 -8.72
N TYR A 230 -13.31 -6.96 -8.86
CA TYR A 230 -13.49 -6.08 -10.00
C TYR A 230 -13.79 -4.64 -9.56
N GLY A 231 -13.20 -4.22 -8.44
CA GLY A 231 -13.06 -2.81 -8.06
C GLY A 231 -12.12 -2.03 -9.00
N ASP A 232 -11.60 -0.88 -8.57
CA ASP A 232 -10.70 -0.08 -9.42
C ASP A 232 -9.40 -0.84 -9.77
N VAL A 233 -8.81 -1.54 -8.79
CA VAL A 233 -7.63 -2.42 -8.99
C VAL A 233 -7.94 -3.59 -9.91
N GLY A 234 -9.05 -4.29 -9.68
CA GLY A 234 -9.49 -5.41 -10.52
C GLY A 234 -9.75 -5.00 -11.97
N LYS A 235 -10.38 -3.84 -12.19
CA LYS A 235 -10.58 -3.26 -13.54
C LYS A 235 -9.24 -2.97 -14.24
N GLY A 236 -8.29 -2.36 -13.54
CA GLY A 236 -6.94 -2.11 -14.06
C GLY A 236 -6.22 -3.41 -14.42
N SER A 237 -6.28 -4.37 -13.49
CA SER A 237 -5.66 -5.71 -13.60
C SER A 237 -6.19 -6.51 -14.78
N ALA A 238 -7.51 -6.57 -14.95
CA ALA A 238 -8.16 -7.23 -16.07
C ALA A 238 -7.80 -6.58 -17.41
N ALA A 239 -7.76 -5.24 -17.46
CA ALA A 239 -7.34 -4.52 -18.65
C ALA A 239 -5.87 -4.79 -19.00
N SER A 240 -4.98 -4.90 -18.00
CA SER A 240 -3.56 -5.25 -18.18
C SER A 240 -3.41 -6.63 -18.84
N LEU A 241 -4.03 -7.65 -18.22
CA LEU A 241 -3.95 -9.03 -18.65
C LEU A 241 -4.54 -9.23 -20.05
N ARG A 242 -5.72 -8.65 -20.32
CA ARG A 242 -6.34 -8.69 -21.65
C ARG A 242 -5.48 -7.99 -22.69
N GLY A 243 -4.91 -6.83 -22.37
CA GLY A 243 -3.99 -6.10 -23.24
C GLY A 243 -2.73 -6.89 -23.58
N ALA A 244 -2.28 -7.76 -22.68
CA ALA A 244 -1.16 -8.68 -22.89
C ALA A 244 -1.54 -9.99 -23.64
N GLY A 245 -2.81 -10.16 -24.00
CA GLY A 245 -3.33 -11.29 -24.78
C GLY A 245 -3.90 -12.46 -23.96
N ALA A 246 -4.05 -12.30 -22.64
CA ALA A 246 -4.67 -13.32 -21.80
C ALA A 246 -6.20 -13.36 -21.97
N ARG A 247 -6.78 -14.54 -21.80
CA ARG A 247 -8.22 -14.75 -21.62
C ARG A 247 -8.55 -14.50 -20.16
N VAL A 248 -9.18 -13.36 -19.87
CA VAL A 248 -9.45 -12.96 -18.49
C VAL A 248 -10.82 -13.44 -18.03
N LYS A 249 -10.86 -14.05 -16.84
CA LYS A 249 -12.05 -14.35 -16.07
C LYS A 249 -12.05 -13.53 -14.78
N VAL A 250 -13.22 -13.23 -14.26
CA VAL A 250 -13.40 -12.40 -13.06
C VAL A 250 -14.24 -13.13 -12.02
N THR A 251 -13.88 -12.99 -10.75
CA THR A 251 -14.77 -13.36 -9.63
C THR A 251 -15.21 -12.09 -8.91
N GLU A 252 -16.48 -12.01 -8.51
CA GLU A 252 -17.03 -10.85 -7.81
C GLU A 252 -18.15 -11.25 -6.86
N VAL A 253 -18.22 -10.53 -5.74
CA VAL A 253 -19.30 -10.63 -4.75
C VAL A 253 -20.31 -9.50 -4.93
N ASP A 254 -19.89 -8.36 -5.48
CA ASP A 254 -20.77 -7.23 -5.76
C ASP A 254 -21.43 -7.42 -7.15
N PRO A 255 -22.78 -7.49 -7.24
CA PRO A 255 -23.47 -7.71 -8.50
C PRO A 255 -23.31 -6.55 -9.50
N ILE A 256 -23.08 -5.32 -9.04
CA ILE A 256 -22.81 -4.15 -9.89
C ILE A 256 -21.43 -4.31 -10.54
N CYS A 257 -20.41 -4.65 -9.76
CA CYS A 257 -19.06 -4.90 -10.27
C CYS A 257 -19.02 -6.13 -11.20
N ALA A 258 -19.74 -7.20 -10.85
CA ALA A 258 -19.88 -8.37 -11.72
C ALA A 258 -20.54 -8.02 -13.07
N LEU A 259 -21.62 -7.23 -13.05
CA LEU A 259 -22.28 -6.79 -14.29
C LEU A 259 -21.34 -5.91 -15.13
N GLN A 260 -20.53 -5.05 -14.51
CA GLN A 260 -19.51 -4.28 -15.22
C GLN A 260 -18.48 -5.20 -15.89
N ALA A 261 -17.96 -6.21 -15.19
CA ALA A 261 -17.02 -7.17 -15.75
C ALA A 261 -17.60 -7.91 -16.96
N ALA A 262 -18.85 -8.36 -16.86
CA ALA A 262 -19.56 -9.02 -17.95
C ALA A 262 -19.74 -8.09 -19.16
N MET A 263 -20.13 -6.83 -18.93
CA MET A 263 -20.29 -5.82 -19.98
C MET A 263 -18.96 -5.42 -20.64
N ASP A 264 -17.86 -5.48 -19.91
CA ASP A 264 -16.50 -5.32 -20.45
C ASP A 264 -16.05 -6.55 -21.27
N GLY A 265 -16.83 -7.64 -21.28
CA GLY A 265 -16.58 -8.86 -22.06
C GLY A 265 -15.76 -9.92 -21.32
N PHE A 266 -15.71 -9.86 -19.99
CA PHE A 266 -15.07 -10.88 -19.15
C PHE A 266 -16.08 -11.92 -18.67
N GLU A 267 -15.67 -13.18 -18.66
CA GLU A 267 -16.49 -14.25 -18.08
C GLU A 267 -16.45 -14.13 -16.55
N VAL A 268 -17.63 -13.95 -15.93
CA VAL A 268 -17.76 -13.92 -14.47
C VAL A 268 -18.02 -15.34 -13.97
N VAL A 269 -17.17 -15.83 -13.08
CA VAL A 269 -17.15 -17.23 -12.62
C VAL A 269 -17.03 -17.31 -11.10
N LEU A 270 -17.34 -18.47 -10.53
CA LEU A 270 -16.83 -18.83 -9.21
C LEU A 270 -15.38 -19.28 -9.35
N LEU A 271 -14.56 -19.02 -8.33
CA LEU A 271 -13.14 -19.37 -8.37
C LEU A 271 -12.96 -20.89 -8.52
N GLU A 272 -13.80 -21.64 -7.81
CA GLU A 272 -13.84 -23.10 -7.76
C GLU A 272 -14.07 -23.75 -9.13
N ASP A 273 -14.75 -23.06 -10.06
CA ASP A 273 -15.06 -23.57 -11.40
C ASP A 273 -13.84 -23.60 -12.34
N VAL A 274 -12.77 -22.89 -11.99
CA VAL A 274 -11.64 -22.62 -12.92
C VAL A 274 -10.28 -23.01 -12.39
N LEU A 275 -10.18 -23.53 -11.16
CA LEU A 275 -8.93 -23.89 -10.48
C LEU A 275 -8.02 -24.79 -11.34
N SER A 276 -8.58 -25.85 -11.92
CA SER A 276 -7.83 -26.85 -12.68
C SER A 276 -7.49 -26.44 -14.12
N SER A 277 -8.04 -25.31 -14.61
CA SER A 277 -7.88 -24.88 -16.00
C SER A 277 -7.14 -23.55 -16.17
N ALA A 278 -7.24 -22.64 -15.20
CA ALA A 278 -6.58 -21.34 -15.23
C ALA A 278 -5.06 -21.43 -15.00
N ASP A 279 -4.31 -20.49 -15.57
CA ASP A 279 -2.86 -20.41 -15.51
C ASP A 279 -2.35 -19.41 -14.45
N ILE A 280 -3.09 -18.31 -14.27
CA ILE A 280 -2.69 -17.17 -13.45
C ILE A 280 -3.86 -16.77 -12.55
N PHE A 281 -3.61 -16.59 -11.27
CA PHE A 281 -4.60 -16.17 -10.28
C PHE A 281 -4.11 -14.92 -9.55
N ILE A 282 -4.85 -13.82 -9.69
CA ILE A 282 -4.51 -12.51 -9.12
C ILE A 282 -5.63 -12.04 -8.20
N THR A 283 -5.32 -11.81 -6.92
CA THR A 283 -6.26 -11.23 -5.95
C THR A 283 -6.18 -9.70 -5.94
N THR A 284 -7.34 -9.03 -5.89
CA THR A 284 -7.49 -7.56 -5.99
C THR A 284 -8.59 -7.01 -5.08
N THR A 285 -8.95 -7.75 -4.03
CA THR A 285 -10.20 -7.53 -3.29
C THR A 285 -10.06 -6.59 -2.09
N GLY A 286 -8.88 -6.51 -1.48
CA GLY A 286 -8.68 -5.91 -0.16
C GLY A 286 -9.37 -6.68 0.98
N ASN A 287 -9.81 -7.91 0.73
CA ASN A 287 -10.45 -8.81 1.70
C ASN A 287 -9.42 -9.83 2.22
N LYS A 288 -9.89 -10.97 2.76
CA LYS A 288 -9.03 -12.06 3.24
C LYS A 288 -9.57 -13.41 2.81
N ASP A 289 -8.72 -14.43 2.83
CA ASP A 289 -9.09 -15.82 2.55
C ASP A 289 -9.79 -16.00 1.18
N VAL A 290 -9.39 -15.19 0.19
CA VAL A 290 -9.92 -15.21 -1.18
C VAL A 290 -9.40 -16.45 -1.90
N ILE A 291 -8.09 -16.69 -1.82
CA ILE A 291 -7.45 -17.93 -2.26
C ILE A 291 -7.03 -18.73 -1.03
N ARG A 292 -7.79 -19.79 -0.75
CA ARG A 292 -7.58 -20.70 0.38
C ARG A 292 -6.74 -21.91 -0.02
N ILE A 293 -6.24 -22.65 0.97
CA ILE A 293 -5.41 -23.84 0.73
C ILE A 293 -6.11 -24.89 -0.14
N GLU A 294 -7.42 -25.08 0.03
CA GLU A 294 -8.22 -25.99 -0.78
C GLU A 294 -8.28 -25.56 -2.25
N HIS A 295 -8.21 -24.25 -2.54
CA HIS A 295 -8.17 -23.78 -3.92
C HIS A 295 -6.84 -24.13 -4.57
N ILE A 296 -5.73 -23.91 -3.86
CA ILE A 296 -4.37 -24.14 -4.35
C ILE A 296 -4.13 -25.63 -4.65
N ARG A 297 -4.70 -26.54 -3.85
CA ARG A 297 -4.60 -27.99 -4.08
C ARG A 297 -5.18 -28.45 -5.41
N GLU A 298 -6.23 -27.78 -5.88
CA GLU A 298 -6.93 -28.09 -7.13
C GLU A 298 -6.36 -27.32 -8.34
N MET A 299 -5.38 -26.43 -8.12
CA MET A 299 -4.69 -25.74 -9.21
C MET A 299 -3.84 -26.73 -10.02
N LYS A 300 -3.73 -26.47 -11.33
CA LYS A 300 -2.85 -27.24 -12.21
C LYS A 300 -1.38 -26.97 -11.89
N ASP A 301 -0.51 -27.91 -12.27
CA ASP A 301 0.94 -27.76 -12.13
C ASP A 301 1.43 -26.48 -12.83
N MET A 302 2.34 -25.78 -12.16
CA MET A 302 2.92 -24.48 -12.53
C MET A 302 1.93 -23.31 -12.64
N ALA A 303 0.76 -23.38 -11.99
CA ALA A 303 -0.11 -22.21 -11.85
C ALA A 303 0.63 -21.07 -11.12
N ILE A 304 0.46 -19.84 -11.61
CA ILE A 304 1.03 -18.63 -11.00
C ILE A 304 -0.01 -18.01 -10.09
N VAL A 305 0.37 -17.76 -8.84
CA VAL A 305 -0.50 -17.15 -7.82
C VAL A 305 0.16 -15.87 -7.33
N GLY A 306 -0.57 -14.77 -7.34
CA GLY A 306 -0.10 -13.48 -6.86
C GLY A 306 -1.22 -12.62 -6.32
N ASN A 307 -0.84 -11.60 -5.56
CA ASN A 307 -1.73 -10.61 -4.99
C ASN A 307 -1.27 -9.21 -5.38
N ILE A 308 -2.21 -8.32 -5.65
CA ILE A 308 -1.95 -6.88 -5.85
C ILE A 308 -2.88 -6.01 -5.00
N GLY A 309 -3.65 -6.62 -4.09
CA GLY A 309 -4.27 -5.92 -2.98
C GLY A 309 -3.28 -5.68 -1.84
N HIS A 310 -3.72 -4.97 -0.80
CA HIS A 310 -2.82 -4.28 0.12
C HIS A 310 -2.08 -5.21 1.12
N PHE A 311 -2.72 -6.25 1.64
CA PHE A 311 -2.09 -7.20 2.59
C PHE A 311 -1.95 -8.60 1.98
N ASP A 312 -1.07 -9.42 2.56
CA ASP A 312 -0.79 -10.78 2.11
C ASP A 312 -1.89 -11.80 2.43
N ASN A 313 -2.83 -11.44 3.29
CA ASN A 313 -3.91 -12.29 3.76
C ASN A 313 -5.07 -12.53 2.77
N GLU A 314 -5.03 -11.93 1.57
CA GLU A 314 -5.92 -12.35 0.47
C GLU A 314 -5.65 -13.80 0.05
N ILE A 315 -4.41 -14.26 0.24
CA ILE A 315 -3.97 -15.64 0.00
C ILE A 315 -3.59 -16.27 1.34
N GLN A 316 -4.02 -17.50 1.61
CA GLN A 316 -3.65 -18.21 2.84
C GLN A 316 -2.21 -18.75 2.81
N VAL A 317 -1.22 -17.86 2.72
CA VAL A 317 0.21 -18.21 2.61
C VAL A 317 0.71 -18.97 3.85
N ALA A 318 0.22 -18.61 5.04
CA ALA A 318 0.55 -19.32 6.28
C ALA A 318 0.18 -20.82 6.20
N ALA A 319 -0.92 -21.16 5.54
CA ALA A 319 -1.34 -22.55 5.34
C ALA A 319 -0.46 -23.32 4.34
N LEU A 320 0.46 -22.64 3.65
CA LEU A 320 1.41 -23.24 2.72
C LEU A 320 2.78 -23.50 3.37
N LYS A 321 3.11 -22.90 4.52
CA LYS A 321 4.46 -22.98 5.13
C LYS A 321 4.89 -24.41 5.52
N ASN A 322 3.94 -25.33 5.69
CA ASN A 322 4.19 -26.76 5.95
C ASN A 322 4.48 -27.59 4.69
N HIS A 323 4.40 -27.00 3.50
CA HIS A 323 4.74 -27.66 2.23
C HIS A 323 6.23 -27.48 1.92
N LYS A 324 6.71 -28.14 0.86
CA LYS A 324 8.08 -27.96 0.39
C LYS A 324 8.17 -26.73 -0.49
N TRP A 325 8.97 -25.76 -0.03
CA TRP A 325 9.26 -24.52 -0.76
C TRP A 325 10.63 -24.63 -1.43
N THR A 326 10.71 -24.23 -2.69
CA THR A 326 11.95 -24.06 -3.44
C THR A 326 12.00 -22.62 -3.92
N ASN A 327 12.87 -21.82 -3.32
CA ASN A 327 13.11 -20.47 -3.81
C ASN A 327 13.74 -20.53 -5.21
N ILE A 328 13.11 -19.87 -6.18
CA ILE A 328 13.62 -19.78 -7.56
C ILE A 328 14.57 -18.58 -7.66
N LYS A 329 14.11 -17.44 -7.15
CA LYS A 329 14.84 -16.19 -7.02
C LYS A 329 14.10 -15.28 -6.02
N ASP A 330 14.64 -14.09 -5.77
CA ASP A 330 14.01 -13.09 -4.93
C ASP A 330 12.53 -12.88 -5.31
N GLN A 331 11.65 -13.03 -4.29
CA GLN A 331 10.19 -12.88 -4.40
C GLN A 331 9.51 -13.86 -5.38
N VAL A 332 10.14 -14.98 -5.73
CA VAL A 332 9.54 -16.04 -6.55
C VAL A 332 9.83 -17.40 -5.95
N ASP A 333 8.79 -18.04 -5.44
CA ASP A 333 8.89 -19.34 -4.76
C ASP A 333 8.02 -20.38 -5.46
N MET A 334 8.57 -21.59 -5.57
CA MET A 334 7.83 -22.75 -6.04
C MET A 334 7.41 -23.60 -4.84
N ILE A 335 6.12 -23.93 -4.75
CA ILE A 335 5.56 -24.71 -3.63
C ILE A 335 4.99 -26.02 -4.17
N GLU A 336 5.48 -27.14 -3.64
CA GLU A 336 5.09 -28.49 -4.03
C GLU A 336 3.91 -29.00 -3.17
N MET A 337 2.81 -29.35 -3.83
CA MET A 337 1.60 -29.90 -3.21
C MET A 337 1.69 -31.42 -3.03
N PRO A 338 0.91 -32.03 -2.12
CA PRO A 338 0.97 -33.48 -1.87
C PRO A 338 0.62 -34.36 -3.09
N ASN A 339 -0.13 -33.83 -4.05
CA ASN A 339 -0.46 -34.50 -5.32
C ASN A 339 0.68 -34.41 -6.36
N GLY A 340 1.80 -33.77 -6.03
CA GLY A 340 2.94 -33.54 -6.92
C GLY A 340 2.82 -32.32 -7.82
N HIS A 341 1.68 -31.63 -7.84
CA HIS A 341 1.56 -30.35 -8.54
C HIS A 341 2.36 -29.28 -7.81
N ARG A 342 2.85 -28.30 -8.56
CA ARG A 342 3.57 -27.16 -8.03
C ARG A 342 2.84 -25.89 -8.38
N ILE A 343 2.93 -24.88 -7.53
CA ILE A 343 2.53 -23.51 -7.87
C ILE A 343 3.74 -22.59 -7.82
N ILE A 344 3.67 -21.48 -8.54
CA ILE A 344 4.61 -20.36 -8.44
C ILE A 344 3.92 -19.25 -7.66
N LEU A 345 4.38 -19.00 -6.44
CA LEU A 345 3.89 -17.91 -5.59
C LEU A 345 4.76 -16.67 -5.78
N LEU A 346 4.12 -15.54 -5.99
CA LEU A 346 4.78 -14.24 -6.17
C LEU A 346 4.79 -13.44 -4.87
N SER A 347 5.96 -12.89 -4.53
CA SER A 347 6.18 -11.99 -3.39
C SER A 347 5.64 -12.51 -2.06
N GLU A 348 5.64 -13.83 -1.85
CA GLU A 348 5.03 -14.48 -0.67
C GLU A 348 3.59 -13.99 -0.39
N GLY A 349 2.82 -13.70 -1.44
CA GLY A 349 1.44 -13.19 -1.32
C GLY A 349 1.32 -11.69 -1.06
N ARG A 350 2.41 -10.92 -0.94
CA ARG A 350 2.39 -9.45 -0.88
C ARG A 350 2.21 -8.83 -2.27
N LEU A 351 2.10 -7.49 -2.34
CA LEU A 351 1.90 -6.74 -3.59
C LEU A 351 2.96 -7.06 -4.64
N LEU A 352 2.58 -7.87 -5.63
CA LEU A 352 3.50 -8.40 -6.65
C LEU A 352 4.05 -7.31 -7.59
N ASN A 353 3.30 -6.24 -7.83
CA ASN A 353 3.74 -5.16 -8.73
C ASN A 353 4.89 -4.35 -8.13
N LEU A 354 4.98 -4.28 -6.80
CA LEU A 354 6.06 -3.62 -6.06
C LEU A 354 7.15 -4.62 -5.66
N GLY A 355 6.78 -5.83 -5.24
CA GLY A 355 7.71 -6.87 -4.83
C GLY A 355 8.51 -7.43 -6.01
N ASN A 356 7.85 -7.79 -7.11
CA ASN A 356 8.48 -8.36 -8.30
C ASN A 356 8.86 -7.32 -9.37
N ALA A 357 8.40 -6.07 -9.25
CA ALA A 357 8.76 -4.99 -10.16
C ALA A 357 9.04 -3.68 -9.43
N THR A 358 8.51 -2.56 -9.93
CA THR A 358 8.83 -1.21 -9.45
C THR A 358 7.60 -0.40 -9.08
N GLY A 359 6.45 -1.06 -8.92
CA GLY A 359 5.18 -0.40 -8.66
C GLY A 359 4.69 0.41 -9.86
N HIS A 360 3.87 1.41 -9.55
CA HIS A 360 3.23 2.24 -10.57
C HIS A 360 4.21 3.23 -11.21
N PRO A 361 4.06 3.55 -12.50
CA PRO A 361 4.90 4.55 -13.17
C PRO A 361 4.81 5.94 -12.51
N SER A 362 5.87 6.73 -12.65
CA SER A 362 5.97 8.05 -12.00
C SER A 362 4.83 8.99 -12.34
N PHE A 363 4.31 8.97 -13.58
CA PHE A 363 3.22 9.85 -13.99
C PHE A 363 1.93 9.63 -13.21
N VAL A 364 1.54 8.38 -12.98
CA VAL A 364 0.32 8.11 -12.21
C VAL A 364 0.54 8.40 -10.72
N MET A 365 1.72 8.08 -10.17
CA MET A 365 2.05 8.41 -8.78
C MET A 365 2.14 9.92 -8.53
N SER A 366 2.44 10.71 -9.56
CA SER A 366 2.39 12.17 -9.48
C SER A 366 1.01 12.66 -9.10
N ALA A 367 -0.06 12.04 -9.59
CA ALA A 367 -1.42 12.44 -9.24
C ALA A 367 -1.72 12.13 -7.76
N SER A 368 -1.42 10.92 -7.30
CA SER A 368 -1.60 10.51 -5.89
C SER A 368 -0.78 11.37 -4.94
N PHE A 369 0.49 11.58 -5.23
CA PHE A 369 1.39 12.33 -4.36
C PHE A 369 1.12 13.84 -4.39
N THR A 370 0.58 14.38 -5.48
CA THR A 370 0.06 15.76 -5.48
C THR A 370 -1.10 15.90 -4.49
N ASN A 371 -2.01 14.92 -4.43
CA ASN A 371 -3.06 14.90 -3.41
C ASN A 371 -2.47 14.78 -1.99
N GLN A 372 -1.46 13.93 -1.77
CA GLN A 372 -0.80 13.81 -0.48
C GLN A 372 -0.19 15.14 -0.01
N VAL A 373 0.54 15.84 -0.87
CA VAL A 373 1.15 17.13 -0.51
C VAL A 373 0.06 18.15 -0.17
N LEU A 374 -1.02 18.23 -0.95
CA LEU A 374 -2.14 19.13 -0.67
C LEU A 374 -2.85 18.77 0.66
N ALA A 375 -3.00 17.48 0.96
CA ALA A 375 -3.55 17.02 2.23
C ALA A 375 -2.66 17.42 3.43
N GLN A 376 -1.34 17.26 3.30
CA GLN A 376 -0.39 17.67 4.33
C GLN A 376 -0.40 19.19 4.55
N ILE A 377 -0.47 19.99 3.49
CA ILE A 377 -0.60 21.45 3.59
C ILE A 377 -1.89 21.80 4.34
N GLU A 378 -3.02 21.19 3.99
CA GLU A 378 -4.31 21.48 4.61
C GLU A 378 -4.32 21.12 6.10
N LEU A 379 -3.87 19.91 6.46
CA LEU A 379 -3.78 19.47 7.86
C LEU A 379 -2.84 20.35 8.68
N TRP A 380 -1.73 20.81 8.10
CA TRP A 380 -0.76 21.62 8.82
C TRP A 380 -1.22 23.07 9.02
N THR A 381 -1.76 23.69 7.96
CA THR A 381 -2.07 25.12 7.94
C THR A 381 -3.49 25.44 8.40
N LYS A 382 -4.41 24.48 8.28
CA LYS A 382 -5.84 24.65 8.62
C LYS A 382 -6.40 23.51 9.48
N GLY A 383 -5.55 22.71 10.12
CA GLY A 383 -5.99 21.58 10.95
C GLY A 383 -7.02 21.94 12.03
N ASP A 384 -6.96 23.16 12.58
CA ASP A 384 -7.90 23.67 13.60
C ASP A 384 -9.33 23.88 13.05
N GLU A 385 -9.52 23.89 11.72
CA GLU A 385 -10.83 23.94 11.08
C GLU A 385 -11.52 22.56 11.00
N TYR A 386 -10.79 21.48 11.32
CA TYR A 386 -11.26 20.11 11.23
C TYR A 386 -11.47 19.51 12.63
N GLY A 387 -12.65 18.91 12.85
CA GLY A 387 -12.85 18.02 13.99
C GLY A 387 -12.21 16.65 13.77
N ASN A 388 -12.20 15.81 14.80
CA ASN A 388 -11.71 14.43 14.70
C ASN A 388 -12.63 13.57 13.83
N GLY A 389 -12.26 13.45 12.55
CA GLY A 389 -13.05 12.77 11.53
C GLY A 389 -12.22 12.42 10.30
N VAL A 390 -12.85 11.71 9.36
CA VAL A 390 -12.23 11.33 8.08
C VAL A 390 -12.84 12.20 6.98
N TYR A 391 -12.01 13.00 6.32
CA TYR A 391 -12.41 13.97 5.30
C TYR A 391 -11.84 13.60 3.94
N ILE A 392 -12.45 14.08 2.87
CA ILE A 392 -11.91 13.97 1.51
C ILE A 392 -11.44 15.37 1.09
N LEU A 393 -10.40 15.44 0.26
CA LEU A 393 -9.97 16.71 -0.32
C LEU A 393 -11.14 17.41 -1.04
N PRO A 394 -11.29 18.74 -0.89
CA PRO A 394 -12.28 19.50 -1.64
C PRO A 394 -12.17 19.27 -3.15
N LYS A 395 -13.32 19.16 -3.83
CA LYS A 395 -13.40 18.89 -5.28
C LYS A 395 -12.52 19.82 -6.15
N HIS A 396 -12.37 21.08 -5.77
CA HIS A 396 -11.55 22.03 -6.53
C HIS A 396 -10.05 21.70 -6.47
N LEU A 397 -9.57 21.06 -5.40
CA LEU A 397 -8.18 20.57 -5.30
C LEU A 397 -7.97 19.33 -6.15
N ASP A 398 -8.97 18.44 -6.21
CA ASP A 398 -8.96 17.27 -7.09
C ASP A 398 -8.93 17.71 -8.58
N GLU A 399 -9.75 18.70 -8.96
CA GLU A 399 -9.70 19.33 -10.28
C GLU A 399 -8.37 20.05 -10.56
N LYS A 400 -7.75 20.66 -9.54
CA LYS A 400 -6.41 21.24 -9.64
C LYS A 400 -5.39 20.16 -9.94
N VAL A 401 -5.41 19.04 -9.21
CA VAL A 401 -4.49 17.91 -9.46
C VAL A 401 -4.62 17.46 -10.91
N ALA A 402 -5.83 17.22 -11.42
CA ALA A 402 -6.02 16.82 -12.81
C ALA A 402 -5.41 17.85 -13.78
N ARG A 403 -5.71 19.14 -13.57
CA ARG A 403 -5.22 20.22 -14.43
C ARG A 403 -3.69 20.29 -14.49
N LEU A 404 -3.01 20.08 -13.37
CA LEU A 404 -1.54 20.10 -13.30
C LEU A 404 -0.87 18.99 -14.12
N HIS A 405 -1.62 17.98 -14.58
CA HIS A 405 -1.08 16.86 -15.34
C HIS A 405 -1.38 16.93 -16.84
N LEU A 406 -2.33 17.77 -17.28
CA LEU A 406 -2.79 17.82 -18.67
C LEU A 406 -1.66 18.23 -19.64
N ASP A 407 -0.99 19.35 -19.37
CA ASP A 407 0.05 19.90 -20.27
C ASP A 407 1.18 18.89 -20.59
N ARG A 408 1.45 17.93 -19.70
CA ARG A 408 2.48 16.92 -19.91
C ARG A 408 2.11 15.90 -20.99
N ILE A 409 0.82 15.67 -21.22
CA ILE A 409 0.29 14.63 -22.13
C ILE A 409 -0.42 15.20 -23.37
N GLY A 410 -0.37 16.52 -23.58
CA GLY A 410 -0.99 17.23 -24.71
C GLY A 410 -2.46 17.53 -24.47
#